data_AF-A0A2G4HEP6-F1
#
_entry.id   AF-A0A2G4HEP6-F1
#
_cell.length_a   1.000
_cell.length_b   1.000
_cell.length_c   1.000
_cell.angle_alpha   90.00
_cell.angle_beta   90.00
_cell.angle_gamma   90.00
#
_symmetry.space_group_name_H-M   'P 1'
#
loop_
_entity.id
_entity.type
_entity.pdbx_description
1 polymer ?
#
loop_
_entity_poly.entity_id
_entity_poly.type
_entity_poly.pdbx_seq_one_letter_code
_entity_poly.pdbx_strand_id
1 'polypeptide(L)'
;MRAFALQLYRFAIVATIAWLIRDVAVRQRIQGDSPVTTAEIVSFLPAAASLRPDDSARDGLFVLDREGRELGYVARTQPACRDIIGYAGTTDALVVLDRDWKILGLKTHASEDTESYLKDIALDRRFLKKWNGLTWDAAAALDLKAAGIEGVSGSTMTSMAIAQSVKARLQLSRDQLAERAPLRFAWRDYALFAVIAAAGLMAFGPPAVRHRWKRPYQWALIVYVGLIAGDLLAQKILVGWTRSGIPWTTAPGLVLLAAAALLVPLATGKPLYCHHICPHGAAQELLSHYRPARFQITLSAPVIRGLEYLPFALVFFTLTVALLALPFDLAGLEPFAAYVIRSAGVATLAVAAVGLIASFFVPQAYCRFGCPTGALLNFVRARGPTDTFSRRDSAALTLVALAVALHAHYLTVLRWVQVGL
;
A
#
# COMPACT_ATOMS: atom_id res chain seq x y z
N MET A 1 5.45 26.15 -25.14
CA MET A 1 4.12 25.53 -25.35
C MET A 1 4.18 24.01 -25.52
N ARG A 2 4.98 23.45 -26.45
CA ARG A 2 5.02 21.99 -26.70
C ARG A 2 5.44 21.12 -25.49
N ALA A 3 6.52 21.47 -24.81
CA ALA A 3 6.99 20.72 -23.63
C ALA A 3 5.96 20.73 -22.47
N PHE A 4 5.32 21.88 -22.23
CA PHE A 4 4.26 22.00 -21.23
C PHE A 4 3.03 21.16 -21.58
N ALA A 5 2.61 21.13 -22.86
CA ALA A 5 1.50 20.30 -23.32
C ALA A 5 1.79 18.80 -23.14
N LEU A 6 3.01 18.35 -23.45
CA LEU A 6 3.43 16.96 -23.21
C LEU A 6 3.44 16.61 -21.72
N GLN A 7 3.86 17.56 -20.88
CA GLN A 7 3.88 17.36 -19.43
C GLN A 7 2.46 17.27 -18.86
N LEU A 8 1.56 18.13 -19.32
CA LEU A 8 0.14 18.08 -18.98
C LEU A 8 -0.49 16.76 -19.45
N TYR A 9 -0.15 16.29 -20.65
CA TYR A 9 -0.59 14.99 -21.18
C TYR A 9 -0.15 13.82 -20.28
N ARG A 10 1.12 13.76 -19.88
CA ARG A 10 1.63 12.69 -19.00
C ARG A 10 0.96 12.71 -17.63
N PHE A 11 0.75 13.90 -17.07
CA PHE A 11 0.00 14.06 -15.83
C PHE A 11 -1.46 13.60 -16.00
N ALA A 12 -2.12 14.00 -17.08
CA ALA A 12 -3.49 13.62 -17.39
C ALA A 12 -3.63 12.09 -17.53
N ILE A 13 -2.66 11.39 -18.13
CA ILE A 13 -2.64 9.93 -18.17
C ILE A 13 -2.66 9.33 -16.77
N VAL A 14 -1.73 9.74 -15.90
CA VAL A 14 -1.63 9.17 -14.55
C VAL A 14 -2.88 9.50 -13.74
N ALA A 15 -3.40 10.72 -13.85
CA ALA A 15 -4.64 11.13 -13.21
C ALA A 15 -5.86 10.33 -13.72
N THR A 16 -5.94 10.07 -15.03
CA THR A 16 -7.02 9.27 -15.64
C THR A 16 -6.96 7.82 -15.17
N ILE A 17 -5.78 7.21 -15.17
CA ILE A 17 -5.59 5.85 -14.65
C ILE A 17 -5.98 5.77 -13.17
N ALA A 18 -5.54 6.74 -12.35
CA ALA A 18 -5.89 6.78 -10.95
C ALA A 18 -7.42 6.93 -10.76
N TRP A 19 -8.06 7.81 -11.53
CA TRP A 19 -9.51 7.97 -11.50
C TRP A 19 -10.24 6.69 -11.91
N LEU A 20 -9.81 5.99 -12.96
CA LEU A 20 -10.39 4.72 -13.39
C LEU A 20 -10.27 3.64 -12.31
N ILE A 21 -9.09 3.49 -11.69
CA ILE A 21 -8.89 2.54 -10.59
C ILE A 21 -9.83 2.86 -9.42
N ARG A 22 -9.94 4.15 -9.04
CA ARG A 22 -10.84 4.59 -7.97
C ARG A 22 -12.30 4.30 -8.31
N ASP A 23 -12.73 4.61 -9.53
CA ASP A 23 -14.11 4.41 -9.96
C ASP A 23 -14.49 2.93 -9.99
N VAL A 24 -13.61 2.06 -10.52
CA VAL A 24 -13.80 0.61 -10.45
C VAL A 24 -13.88 0.14 -8.99
N ALA A 25 -12.99 0.59 -8.12
CA ALA A 25 -13.01 0.19 -6.71
C ALA A 25 -14.31 0.64 -5.99
N VAL A 26 -14.82 1.83 -6.29
CA VAL A 26 -16.10 2.32 -5.76
C VAL A 26 -17.25 1.45 -6.27
N ARG A 27 -17.30 1.14 -7.57
CA ARG A 27 -18.33 0.27 -8.14
C ARG A 27 -18.28 -1.16 -7.58
N GLN A 28 -17.07 -1.71 -7.44
CA GLN A 28 -16.84 -3.01 -6.80
C GLN A 28 -17.30 -3.02 -5.35
N ARG A 29 -17.27 -1.89 -4.63
CA ARG A 29 -17.81 -1.82 -3.26
C ARG A 29 -19.34 -1.70 -3.23
N ILE A 30 -19.94 -1.02 -4.21
CA ILE A 30 -21.39 -0.89 -4.32
C ILE A 30 -22.03 -2.23 -4.74
N GLN A 31 -21.36 -2.98 -5.62
CA GLN A 31 -21.88 -4.21 -6.21
C GLN A 31 -21.28 -5.50 -5.64
N GLY A 32 -20.10 -5.40 -5.03
CA GLY A 32 -19.42 -6.53 -4.42
C GLY A 32 -20.08 -6.83 -3.09
N ASP A 33 -21.08 -7.70 -3.13
CA ASP A 33 -21.43 -8.50 -1.98
C ASP A 33 -20.20 -9.36 -1.68
N SER A 34 -19.38 -8.89 -0.73
CA SER A 34 -18.47 -9.75 0.03
C SER A 34 -19.23 -10.10 1.30
N PRO A 35 -20.18 -11.06 1.25
CA PRO A 35 -20.93 -11.45 2.42
C PRO A 35 -19.98 -12.12 3.39
N VAL A 36 -20.18 -11.90 4.68
CA VAL A 36 -19.52 -12.69 5.70
C VAL A 36 -20.01 -14.13 5.54
N THR A 37 -19.09 -15.07 5.47
CA THR A 37 -19.42 -16.49 5.31
C THR A 37 -19.28 -17.23 6.65
N THR A 38 -20.04 -18.30 6.84
CA THR A 38 -19.91 -19.13 8.05
C THR A 38 -18.51 -19.73 8.17
N ALA A 39 -17.87 -20.09 7.06
CA ALA A 39 -16.50 -20.60 7.01
C ALA A 39 -15.47 -19.66 7.67
N GLU A 40 -15.69 -18.35 7.61
CA GLU A 40 -14.84 -17.38 8.28
C GLU A 40 -15.01 -17.38 9.81
N ILE A 41 -16.16 -17.82 10.31
CA ILE A 41 -16.53 -17.76 11.73
C ILE A 41 -16.25 -19.08 12.46
N VAL A 42 -16.21 -20.22 11.75
CA VAL A 42 -15.99 -21.57 12.33
C VAL A 42 -14.75 -21.64 13.23
N SER A 43 -13.71 -20.86 12.95
CA SER A 43 -12.50 -20.83 13.79
C SER A 43 -12.73 -20.30 15.21
N PHE A 44 -13.80 -19.54 15.44
CA PHE A 44 -14.21 -19.03 16.76
C PHE A 44 -15.45 -19.74 17.31
N LEU A 45 -16.40 -20.08 16.44
CA LEU A 45 -17.65 -20.77 16.79
C LEU A 45 -17.79 -22.03 15.92
N PRO A 46 -17.24 -23.18 16.34
CA PRO A 46 -17.15 -24.39 15.51
C PRO A 46 -18.50 -24.96 15.03
N ALA A 47 -19.60 -24.66 15.75
CA ALA A 47 -20.94 -25.12 15.41
C ALA A 47 -21.69 -24.15 14.46
N ALA A 48 -21.07 -23.06 13.99
CA ALA A 48 -21.68 -22.08 13.10
C ALA A 48 -22.17 -22.73 11.79
N ALA A 49 -23.47 -22.62 11.53
CA ALA A 49 -24.13 -23.23 10.37
C ALA A 49 -24.84 -22.21 9.47
N SER A 50 -25.40 -21.15 10.03
CA SER A 50 -26.06 -20.08 9.28
C SER A 50 -25.87 -18.71 9.94
N LEU A 51 -26.11 -17.65 9.17
CA LEU A 51 -26.02 -16.25 9.61
C LEU A 51 -27.37 -15.57 9.36
N ARG A 52 -27.86 -14.84 10.36
CA ARG A 52 -29.10 -14.07 10.27
C ARG A 52 -28.81 -12.58 10.49
N PRO A 53 -29.21 -11.68 9.59
CA PRO A 53 -29.08 -10.24 9.80
C PRO A 53 -29.73 -9.77 11.10
N ASP A 54 -29.08 -8.80 11.74
CA ASP A 54 -29.64 -8.02 12.83
C ASP A 54 -30.20 -6.69 12.30
N ASP A 55 -31.50 -6.50 12.42
CA ASP A 55 -32.20 -5.29 11.99
C ASP A 55 -32.05 -4.13 13.01
N SER A 56 -31.32 -4.33 14.12
CA SER A 56 -31.03 -3.29 15.10
C SER A 56 -29.96 -2.30 14.62
N ALA A 57 -29.78 -1.20 15.36
CA ALA A 57 -28.70 -0.23 15.13
C ALA A 57 -27.28 -0.83 15.24
N ARG A 58 -27.14 -2.07 15.73
CA ARG A 58 -25.85 -2.78 15.74
C ARG A 58 -25.44 -3.28 14.36
N ASP A 59 -26.37 -3.47 13.42
CA ASP A 59 -26.12 -3.74 11.99
C ASP A 59 -25.08 -4.85 11.72
N GLY A 60 -25.28 -6.02 12.31
CA GLY A 60 -24.38 -7.17 12.19
C GLY A 60 -25.15 -8.47 11.94
N LEU A 61 -24.55 -9.61 12.26
CA LEU A 61 -25.14 -10.92 11.97
C LEU A 61 -25.14 -11.79 13.22
N PHE A 62 -26.30 -12.37 13.54
CA PHE A 62 -26.41 -13.46 14.50
C PHE A 62 -25.86 -14.75 13.89
N VAL A 63 -25.04 -15.47 14.65
CA VAL A 63 -24.45 -16.75 14.26
C VAL A 63 -25.31 -17.86 14.85
N LEU A 64 -25.84 -18.75 14.01
CA LEU A 64 -26.74 -19.82 14.42
C LEU A 64 -26.13 -21.20 14.17
N ASP A 65 -26.46 -22.18 15.02
CA ASP A 65 -26.18 -23.59 14.76
C ASP A 65 -27.16 -24.22 13.77
N ARG A 66 -27.03 -25.53 13.54
CA ARG A 66 -27.90 -26.28 12.61
C ARG A 66 -29.34 -26.39 13.11
N GLU A 67 -29.55 -26.26 14.41
CA GLU A 67 -30.86 -26.29 15.05
C GLU A 67 -31.50 -24.88 15.15
N GLY A 68 -30.81 -23.85 14.64
CA GLY A 68 -31.28 -22.46 14.66
C GLY A 68 -31.05 -21.75 16.00
N ARG A 69 -30.27 -22.33 16.93
CA ARG A 69 -29.93 -21.70 18.20
C ARG A 69 -28.79 -20.70 18.02
N GLU A 70 -28.90 -19.56 18.70
CA GLU A 70 -27.88 -18.52 18.66
C GLU A 70 -26.60 -18.95 19.39
N LEU A 71 -25.49 -18.91 18.67
CA LEU A 71 -24.14 -19.20 19.16
C LEU A 71 -23.34 -17.93 19.49
N GLY A 72 -23.75 -16.79 18.94
CA GLY A 72 -23.06 -15.53 19.12
C GLY A 72 -23.38 -14.54 18.01
N TYR A 73 -22.49 -13.58 17.82
CA TYR A 73 -22.71 -12.43 16.95
C TYR A 73 -21.42 -12.06 16.20
N VAL A 74 -21.55 -11.54 14.98
CA VAL A 74 -20.43 -10.95 14.24
C VAL A 74 -20.77 -9.57 13.72
N ALA A 75 -19.86 -8.62 13.97
CA ALA A 75 -19.91 -7.27 13.41
C ALA A 75 -18.73 -7.07 12.45
N ARG A 76 -18.97 -6.46 11.30
CA ARG A 76 -17.93 -6.07 10.33
C ARG A 76 -17.65 -4.58 10.41
N THR A 77 -16.39 -4.18 10.24
CA THR A 77 -15.98 -2.76 10.31
C THR A 77 -16.35 -1.96 9.06
N GLN A 78 -16.30 -2.57 7.87
CA GLN A 78 -16.71 -1.93 6.61
C GLN A 78 -18.19 -2.20 6.33
N PRO A 79 -18.92 -1.29 5.66
CA PRO A 79 -18.44 -0.05 5.02
C PRO A 79 -18.34 1.16 5.98
N ALA A 80 -18.74 1.01 7.25
CA ALA A 80 -18.89 2.12 8.18
C ALA A 80 -17.56 2.82 8.53
N CYS A 81 -16.45 2.08 8.56
CA CYS A 81 -15.12 2.59 8.92
C CYS A 81 -14.23 2.87 7.70
N ARG A 82 -14.80 3.22 6.55
CA ARG A 82 -14.05 3.42 5.29
C ARG A 82 -13.00 4.52 5.31
N ASP A 83 -13.18 5.51 6.20
CA ASP A 83 -12.28 6.67 6.31
C ASP A 83 -11.04 6.36 7.18
N ILE A 84 -10.98 5.17 7.78
CA ILE A 84 -9.83 4.70 8.57
C ILE A 84 -8.96 3.81 7.67
N ILE A 85 -7.85 4.39 7.19
CA ILE A 85 -6.97 3.78 6.20
C ILE A 85 -5.65 3.39 6.85
N GLY A 86 -5.20 2.15 6.62
CA GLY A 86 -3.93 1.60 7.08
C GLY A 86 -2.73 2.09 6.27
N TYR A 87 -1.75 1.21 6.06
CA TYR A 87 -0.53 1.55 5.32
C TYR A 87 -0.80 1.72 3.83
N ALA A 88 -1.30 0.66 3.17
CA ALA A 88 -1.63 0.71 1.75
C ALA A 88 -3.14 0.85 1.48
N GLY A 89 -4.04 0.59 2.44
CA GLY A 89 -5.47 0.68 2.17
C GLY A 89 -6.35 0.40 3.39
N THR A 90 -7.65 0.24 3.18
CA THR A 90 -8.61 -0.11 4.24
C THR A 90 -8.56 -1.61 4.53
N THR A 91 -8.81 -1.98 5.79
CA THR A 91 -8.97 -3.36 6.22
C THR A 91 -10.37 -3.55 6.80
N ASP A 92 -11.09 -4.56 6.31
CA ASP A 92 -12.33 -5.00 6.91
C ASP A 92 -12.05 -6.12 7.92
N ALA A 93 -12.25 -5.79 9.19
CA ALA A 93 -12.17 -6.72 10.30
C ALA A 93 -13.56 -7.18 10.75
N LEU A 94 -13.64 -8.45 11.11
CA LEU A 94 -14.75 -9.08 11.81
C LEU A 94 -14.44 -9.09 13.30
N VAL A 95 -15.41 -8.62 14.08
CA VAL A 95 -15.45 -8.75 15.54
C VAL A 95 -16.42 -9.88 15.86
N VAL A 96 -15.91 -10.99 16.37
CA VAL A 96 -16.73 -12.15 16.71
C VAL A 96 -16.99 -12.18 18.21
N LEU A 97 -18.25 -12.27 18.60
CA LEU A 97 -18.69 -12.31 19.99
C LEU A 97 -19.41 -13.63 20.29
N ASP A 98 -19.31 -14.07 21.54
CA ASP A 98 -20.10 -15.17 22.08
C ASP A 98 -21.52 -14.72 22.50
N ARG A 99 -22.30 -15.67 23.04
CA ARG A 99 -23.66 -15.43 23.54
C ARG A 99 -23.73 -14.48 24.73
N ASP A 100 -22.62 -14.31 25.46
CA ASP A 100 -22.49 -13.40 26.59
C ASP A 100 -22.02 -11.99 26.15
N TRP A 101 -22.02 -11.72 24.83
CA TRP A 101 -21.55 -10.47 24.22
C TRP A 101 -20.09 -10.13 24.54
N LYS A 102 -19.26 -11.17 24.74
CA LYS A 102 -17.82 -11.02 24.90
C LYS A 102 -17.11 -11.33 23.60
N ILE A 103 -16.11 -10.52 23.26
CA ILE A 103 -15.31 -10.70 22.06
C ILE A 103 -14.47 -11.98 22.19
N LEU A 104 -14.65 -12.91 21.26
CA LEU A 104 -13.83 -14.12 21.12
C LEU A 104 -12.51 -13.81 20.38
N GLY A 105 -12.56 -12.86 19.44
CA GLY A 105 -11.39 -12.39 18.72
C GLY A 105 -11.74 -11.54 17.50
N LEU A 106 -10.68 -11.15 16.79
CA LEU A 106 -10.74 -10.39 15.55
C LEU A 106 -10.24 -11.24 14.38
N LYS A 107 -10.81 -11.05 13.19
CA LYS A 107 -10.35 -11.68 11.95
C LYS A 107 -10.48 -10.76 10.76
N THR A 108 -9.53 -10.80 9.84
CA THR A 108 -9.63 -10.04 8.59
C THR A 108 -10.58 -10.74 7.62
N HIS A 109 -11.60 -10.03 7.15
CA HIS A 109 -12.51 -10.46 6.08
C HIS A 109 -11.92 -10.14 4.70
N ALA A 110 -11.55 -8.88 4.49
CA ALA A 110 -10.94 -8.39 3.27
C ALA A 110 -10.00 -7.22 3.56
N SER A 111 -9.00 -6.98 2.72
CA SER A 111 -8.08 -5.86 2.93
C SER A 111 -7.42 -5.42 1.64
N GLU A 112 -7.25 -4.11 1.50
CA GLU A 112 -6.42 -3.50 0.45
C GLU A 112 -4.98 -3.26 0.92
N ASP A 113 -4.66 -3.61 2.16
CA ASP A 113 -3.32 -3.46 2.73
C ASP A 113 -2.36 -4.59 2.26
N THR A 114 -1.10 -4.54 2.70
CA THR A 114 -0.06 -5.53 2.35
C THR A 114 -0.36 -6.88 3.01
N GLU A 115 -0.34 -7.97 2.23
CA GLU A 115 -0.76 -9.31 2.71
C GLU A 115 0.15 -9.83 3.83
N SER A 116 1.46 -9.64 3.70
CA SER A 116 2.43 -10.03 4.75
C SER A 116 2.16 -9.34 6.08
N TYR A 117 1.76 -8.06 6.06
CA TYR A 117 1.43 -7.31 7.27
C TYR A 117 0.19 -7.89 7.97
N LEU A 118 -0.81 -8.30 7.19
CA LEU A 118 -2.02 -8.95 7.73
C LEU A 118 -1.71 -10.31 8.34
N LYS A 119 -0.80 -11.08 7.73
CA LYS A 119 -0.34 -12.36 8.28
C LYS A 119 0.33 -12.16 9.64
N ASP A 120 1.21 -11.16 9.77
CA ASP A 120 1.85 -10.86 11.05
C ASP A 120 0.84 -10.47 12.12
N ILE A 121 -0.16 -9.66 11.75
CA ILE A 121 -1.22 -9.23 12.69
C ILE A 121 -2.06 -10.42 13.13
N ALA A 122 -2.42 -11.33 12.21
CA ALA A 122 -3.17 -12.53 12.52
C ALA A 122 -2.40 -13.50 13.43
N LEU A 123 -1.05 -13.46 13.40
CA LEU A 123 -0.19 -14.27 14.25
C LEU A 123 0.20 -13.59 15.58
N ASP A 124 0.01 -12.27 15.70
CA ASP A 124 0.38 -11.52 16.90
C ASP A 124 -0.65 -11.70 18.02
N ARG A 125 -0.39 -12.70 18.87
CA ARG A 125 -1.22 -13.00 20.04
C ARG A 125 -1.28 -11.85 21.05
N ARG A 126 -0.28 -10.97 21.13
CA ARG A 126 -0.28 -9.86 22.11
C ARG A 126 -1.30 -8.81 21.70
N PHE A 127 -1.35 -8.48 20.41
CA PHE A 127 -2.33 -7.58 19.82
C PHE A 127 -3.74 -8.16 19.92
N LEU A 128 -3.94 -9.42 19.49
CA LEU A 128 -5.28 -10.03 19.46
C LEU A 128 -5.88 -10.23 20.87
N LYS A 129 -5.08 -10.69 21.84
CA LYS A 129 -5.57 -10.93 23.22
C LYS A 129 -6.05 -9.69 23.95
N LYS A 130 -5.70 -8.47 23.49
CA LYS A 130 -6.21 -7.21 24.08
C LYS A 130 -7.71 -7.04 23.89
N TRP A 131 -8.28 -7.71 22.90
CA TRP A 131 -9.71 -7.64 22.58
C TRP A 131 -10.51 -8.76 23.25
N ASN A 132 -9.90 -9.92 23.44
CA ASN A 132 -10.59 -11.11 23.94
C ASN A 132 -11.18 -10.89 25.34
N GLY A 133 -12.45 -11.27 25.51
CA GLY A 133 -13.18 -11.17 26.77
C GLY A 133 -13.77 -9.78 27.05
N LEU A 134 -13.41 -8.74 26.27
CA LEU A 134 -14.08 -7.44 26.37
C LEU A 134 -15.53 -7.55 25.92
N THR A 135 -16.43 -6.87 26.61
CA THR A 135 -17.80 -6.68 26.14
C THR A 135 -17.84 -5.65 25.02
N TRP A 136 -18.95 -5.62 24.26
CA TRP A 136 -19.18 -4.60 23.23
C TRP A 136 -18.90 -3.18 23.73
N ASP A 137 -19.49 -2.81 24.87
CA ASP A 137 -19.36 -1.46 25.44
C ASP A 137 -17.95 -1.17 25.95
N ALA A 138 -17.30 -2.15 26.57
CA ALA A 138 -15.92 -2.00 27.05
C ALA A 138 -14.95 -1.77 25.88
N ALA A 139 -15.15 -2.49 24.76
CA ALA A 139 -14.35 -2.33 23.56
C ALA A 139 -14.64 -0.99 22.84
N ALA A 140 -15.89 -0.53 22.81
CA ALA A 140 -16.26 0.77 22.26
C ALA A 140 -15.66 1.95 23.06
N ALA A 141 -15.56 1.81 24.39
CA ALA A 141 -14.97 2.80 25.29
C ALA A 141 -13.45 2.71 25.43
N LEU A 142 -12.82 1.70 24.83
CA LEU A 142 -11.40 1.39 25.04
C LEU A 142 -10.49 2.55 24.62
N ASP A 143 -9.64 3.03 25.54
CA ASP A 143 -8.51 3.86 25.18
C ASP A 143 -7.37 2.96 24.69
N LEU A 144 -7.11 2.99 23.38
CA LEU A 144 -6.09 2.17 22.74
C LEU A 144 -4.69 2.41 23.33
N LYS A 145 -4.37 3.66 23.69
CA LYS A 145 -3.07 4.03 24.25
C LYS A 145 -2.96 3.55 25.70
N ALA A 146 -3.98 3.80 26.51
CA ALA A 146 -3.98 3.35 27.91
C ALA A 146 -4.00 1.82 28.04
N ALA A 147 -4.66 1.11 27.10
CA ALA A 147 -4.68 -0.34 27.02
C ALA A 147 -3.33 -0.95 26.56
N GLY A 148 -2.36 -0.12 26.16
CA GLY A 148 -1.06 -0.56 25.64
C GLY A 148 -1.19 -1.24 24.27
N ILE A 149 -2.16 -0.82 23.44
CA ILE A 149 -2.25 -1.24 22.04
C ILE A 149 -1.33 -0.31 21.24
N GLU A 150 -0.08 -0.74 21.09
CA GLU A 150 0.98 0.01 20.37
C GLU A 150 1.07 -0.37 18.89
N GLY A 151 0.29 -1.37 18.46
CA GLY A 151 0.35 -1.97 17.13
C GLY A 151 1.37 -3.09 17.03
N VAL A 152 1.38 -3.77 15.88
CA VAL A 152 2.27 -4.90 15.60
C VAL A 152 3.55 -4.37 14.94
N SER A 153 4.71 -4.87 15.38
CA SER A 153 6.01 -4.44 14.88
C SER A 153 6.14 -4.73 13.38
N GLY A 154 6.42 -3.70 12.57
CA GLY A 154 6.53 -3.80 11.11
C GLY A 154 5.20 -3.61 10.36
N SER A 155 4.07 -3.77 11.04
CA SER A 155 2.71 -3.60 10.52
C SER A 155 1.87 -2.67 11.40
N THR A 156 2.53 -1.68 12.02
CA THR A 156 1.95 -0.82 13.06
C THR A 156 0.80 0.02 12.51
N MET A 157 0.93 0.61 11.31
CA MET A 157 -0.14 1.42 10.72
C MET A 157 -1.39 0.60 10.41
N THR A 158 -1.22 -0.58 9.81
CA THR A 158 -2.31 -1.50 9.48
C THR A 158 -3.01 -2.00 10.74
N SER A 159 -2.25 -2.48 11.73
CA SER A 159 -2.80 -2.96 13.00
C SER A 159 -3.51 -1.87 13.81
N MET A 160 -2.96 -0.65 13.84
CA MET A 160 -3.61 0.48 14.49
C MET A 160 -4.87 0.93 13.75
N ALA A 161 -4.88 0.90 12.41
CA ALA A 161 -6.09 1.17 11.63
C ALA A 161 -7.19 0.13 11.89
N ILE A 162 -6.83 -1.15 12.03
CA ILE A 162 -7.77 -2.20 12.46
C ILE A 162 -8.31 -1.90 13.86
N ALA A 163 -7.44 -1.58 14.82
CA ALA A 163 -7.85 -1.27 16.19
C ALA A 163 -8.81 -0.06 16.25
N GLN A 164 -8.49 1.00 15.51
CA GLN A 164 -9.35 2.19 15.39
C GLN A 164 -10.68 1.86 14.69
N SER A 165 -10.66 1.03 13.65
CA SER A 165 -11.87 0.62 12.93
C SER A 165 -12.79 -0.22 13.79
N VAL A 166 -12.25 -1.17 14.56
CA VAL A 166 -13.03 -1.97 15.51
C VAL A 166 -13.67 -1.07 16.56
N LYS A 167 -12.89 -0.17 17.18
CA LYS A 167 -13.43 0.77 18.16
C LYS A 167 -14.55 1.64 17.56
N ALA A 168 -14.28 2.28 16.43
CA ALA A 168 -15.26 3.15 15.75
C ALA A 168 -16.53 2.39 15.36
N ARG A 169 -16.41 1.16 14.87
CA ARG A 169 -17.55 0.32 14.49
C ARG A 169 -18.46 0.00 15.67
N LEU A 170 -17.87 -0.28 16.83
CA LEU A 170 -18.62 -0.58 18.05
C LEU A 170 -19.23 0.68 18.70
N GLN A 171 -18.67 1.87 18.43
CA GLN A 171 -19.24 3.15 18.85
C GLN A 171 -20.45 3.59 18.00
N LEU A 172 -20.41 3.31 16.69
CA LEU A 172 -21.48 3.71 15.76
C LEU A 172 -22.86 3.13 16.10
N SER A 173 -22.93 1.97 16.75
CA SER A 173 -24.21 1.39 17.20
C SER A 173 -24.87 2.13 18.35
N ARG A 174 -24.32 3.28 18.78
CA ARG A 174 -24.85 4.14 19.86
C ARG A 174 -25.39 5.48 19.35
N ASP A 175 -25.62 5.63 18.04
CA ASP A 175 -25.90 6.93 17.37
C ASP A 175 -24.86 8.02 17.66
N GLN A 176 -23.70 7.62 18.17
CA GLN A 176 -22.55 8.49 18.32
C GLN A 176 -21.87 8.53 16.97
N LEU A 177 -22.05 9.64 16.24
CA LEU A 177 -21.27 9.93 15.05
C LEU A 177 -19.80 9.74 15.42
N ALA A 178 -19.15 8.73 14.82
CA ALA A 178 -17.73 8.51 15.01
C ALA A 178 -17.01 9.80 14.57
N GLU A 179 -16.46 10.52 15.55
CA GLU A 179 -15.82 11.79 15.29
C GLU A 179 -14.61 11.53 14.38
N ARG A 180 -14.53 12.26 13.26
CA ARG A 180 -13.42 12.11 12.33
C ARG A 180 -12.12 12.35 13.09
N ALA A 181 -11.22 11.38 13.07
CA ALA A 181 -9.93 11.53 13.73
C ALA A 181 -9.22 12.79 13.20
N PRO A 182 -8.84 13.74 14.08
CA PRO A 182 -8.18 14.96 13.63
C PRO A 182 -6.83 14.63 13.01
N LEU A 183 -6.39 15.48 12.07
CA LEU A 183 -5.03 15.43 11.53
C LEU A 183 -4.03 15.60 12.68
N ARG A 184 -3.21 14.57 12.94
CA ARG A 184 -2.17 14.61 13.97
C ARG A 184 -0.85 14.14 13.39
N PHE A 185 0.20 14.92 13.63
CA PHE A 185 1.54 14.56 13.25
C PHE A 185 2.19 13.76 14.37
N ALA A 186 2.64 12.55 14.06
CA ALA A 186 3.51 11.76 14.90
C ALA A 186 4.98 12.17 14.67
N TRP A 187 5.86 11.73 15.58
CA TRP A 187 7.31 11.99 15.45
C TRP A 187 7.86 11.53 14.09
N ARG A 188 7.34 10.42 13.55
CA ARG A 188 7.72 9.84 12.26
C ARG A 188 7.39 10.78 11.10
N ASP A 189 6.30 11.52 11.16
CA ASP A 189 5.93 12.48 10.12
C ASP A 189 6.93 13.65 10.06
N TYR A 190 7.32 14.19 11.24
CA TYR A 190 8.36 15.22 11.31
C TYR A 190 9.71 14.73 10.78
N ALA A 191 10.05 13.48 11.06
CA ALA A 191 11.29 12.90 10.58
C ALA A 191 11.26 12.64 9.05
N LEU A 192 10.12 12.24 8.48
CA LEU A 192 9.93 12.21 7.02
C LEU A 192 10.02 13.62 6.41
N PHE A 193 9.51 14.65 7.07
CA PHE A 193 9.68 16.04 6.60
C PHE A 193 11.15 16.44 6.57
N ALA A 194 11.92 16.08 7.59
CA ALA A 194 13.37 16.30 7.59
C ALA A 194 14.08 15.54 6.46
N VAL A 195 13.67 14.30 6.16
CA VAL A 195 14.19 13.53 5.01
C VAL A 195 13.88 14.21 3.69
N ILE A 196 12.65 14.68 3.48
CA ILE A 196 12.25 15.39 2.26
C ILE A 196 13.04 16.70 2.11
N ALA A 197 13.21 17.46 3.19
CA ALA A 197 14.01 18.68 3.20
C ALA A 197 15.49 18.39 2.86
N ALA A 198 16.09 17.36 3.47
CA ALA A 198 17.44 16.92 3.16
C ALA A 198 17.59 16.45 1.70
N ALA A 199 16.59 15.74 1.17
CA ALA A 199 16.55 15.34 -0.24
C ALA A 199 16.47 16.55 -1.17
N GLY A 200 15.70 17.57 -0.79
CA GLY A 200 15.67 18.87 -1.48
C GLY A 200 17.05 19.54 -1.50
N LEU A 201 17.73 19.60 -0.36
CA LEU A 201 19.09 20.12 -0.28
C LEU A 201 20.07 19.32 -1.14
N MET A 202 19.95 17.99 -1.20
CA MET A 202 20.80 17.16 -2.05
C MET A 202 20.50 17.33 -3.55
N ALA A 203 19.23 17.54 -3.91
CA ALA A 203 18.78 17.71 -5.29
C ALA A 203 19.06 19.11 -5.85
N PHE A 204 18.91 20.15 -5.03
CA PHE A 204 18.99 21.56 -5.45
C PHE A 204 20.18 22.32 -4.89
N GLY A 205 20.86 21.79 -3.88
CA GLY A 205 21.98 22.45 -3.23
C GLY A 205 23.31 22.37 -3.99
N PRO A 206 24.34 23.07 -3.48
CA PRO A 206 25.64 23.20 -4.12
C PRO A 206 26.33 21.85 -4.34
N PRO A 207 27.09 21.68 -5.44
CA PRO A 207 27.84 20.46 -5.71
C PRO A 207 28.81 20.06 -4.59
N ALA A 208 29.41 21.05 -3.91
CA ALA A 208 30.34 20.82 -2.80
C ALA A 208 29.68 20.07 -1.63
N VAL A 209 28.49 20.53 -1.20
CA VAL A 209 27.70 19.87 -0.15
C VAL A 209 27.32 18.47 -0.60
N ARG A 210 26.81 18.34 -1.83
CA ARG A 210 26.39 17.05 -2.39
C ARG A 210 27.52 16.04 -2.40
N HIS A 211 28.71 16.41 -2.88
CA HIS A 211 29.87 15.51 -2.94
C HIS A 211 30.37 15.12 -1.55
N ARG A 212 30.46 16.08 -0.62
CA ARG A 212 30.94 15.87 0.75
C ARG A 212 30.03 14.95 1.56
N TRP A 213 28.70 15.09 1.40
CA TRP A 213 27.70 14.42 2.23
C TRP A 213 27.02 13.21 1.55
N LYS A 214 27.32 12.91 0.28
CA LYS A 214 26.67 11.83 -0.47
C LYS A 214 26.63 10.49 0.28
N ARG A 215 27.79 10.00 0.73
CA ARG A 215 27.90 8.66 1.34
C ARG A 215 27.27 8.59 2.74
N PRO A 216 27.56 9.51 3.68
CA PRO A 216 26.86 9.53 4.97
C PRO A 216 25.34 9.62 4.80
N TYR A 217 24.88 10.43 3.84
CA TYR A 217 23.47 10.56 3.52
C TYR A 217 22.85 9.26 3.02
N GLN A 218 23.50 8.55 2.10
CA GLN A 218 23.02 7.25 1.59
C GLN A 218 22.90 6.20 2.71
N TRP A 219 23.89 6.12 3.61
CA TRP A 219 23.81 5.25 4.78
C TRP A 219 22.65 5.64 5.70
N ALA A 220 22.48 6.94 5.95
CA ALA A 220 21.35 7.45 6.75
C ALA A 220 20.00 7.08 6.11
N LEU A 221 19.85 7.16 4.79
CA LEU A 221 18.62 6.72 4.11
C LEU A 221 18.36 5.22 4.31
N ILE A 222 19.36 4.38 4.12
CA ILE A 222 19.21 2.92 4.25
C ILE A 222 18.79 2.55 5.68
N VAL A 223 19.49 3.11 6.68
CA VAL A 223 19.22 2.82 8.09
C VAL A 223 17.89 3.43 8.52
N TYR A 224 17.68 4.72 8.28
CA TYR A 224 16.50 5.42 8.76
C TYR A 224 15.26 5.14 7.92
N VAL A 225 15.24 5.54 6.64
CA VAL A 225 14.07 5.40 5.76
C VAL A 225 13.76 3.93 5.48
N GLY A 226 14.81 3.12 5.26
CA GLY A 226 14.69 1.69 5.04
C GLY A 226 14.33 0.92 6.31
N LEU A 227 15.31 0.73 7.19
CA LEU A 227 15.22 -0.26 8.28
C LEU A 227 14.43 0.22 9.51
N ILE A 228 14.43 1.52 9.82
CA ILE A 228 13.75 2.06 11.02
C ILE A 228 12.31 2.49 10.68
N ALA A 229 12.14 3.32 9.65
CA ALA A 229 10.84 3.88 9.29
C ALA A 229 9.98 2.90 8.49
N GLY A 230 10.57 2.18 7.53
CA GLY A 230 9.84 1.28 6.63
C GLY A 230 8.94 2.00 5.62
N ASP A 231 9.10 3.32 5.47
CA ASP A 231 8.25 4.19 4.65
C ASP A 231 8.80 4.30 3.22
N LEU A 232 8.49 3.28 2.40
CA LEU A 232 8.92 3.24 0.99
C LEU A 232 7.71 3.33 0.06
N LEU A 233 7.78 4.26 -0.90
CA LEU A 233 6.79 4.39 -1.96
C LEU A 233 6.90 3.20 -2.94
N ALA A 234 5.81 2.43 -3.00
CA ALA A 234 5.64 1.24 -3.83
C ALA A 234 4.35 1.35 -4.68
N GLN A 235 4.27 0.57 -5.77
CA GLN A 235 3.05 0.42 -6.58
C GLN A 235 1.87 -0.02 -5.71
N LYS A 236 2.08 -0.94 -4.76
CA LYS A 236 1.05 -1.41 -3.82
C LYS A 236 0.39 -0.26 -3.06
N ILE A 237 1.18 0.69 -2.55
CA ILE A 237 0.66 1.85 -1.81
C ILE A 237 -0.11 2.77 -2.74
N LEU A 238 0.45 3.08 -3.91
CA LEU A 238 -0.21 3.95 -4.88
C LEU A 238 -1.55 3.39 -5.34
N VAL A 239 -1.60 2.09 -5.65
CA VAL A 239 -2.84 1.39 -6.03
C VAL A 239 -3.82 1.37 -4.86
N GLY A 240 -3.41 0.95 -3.68
CA GLY A 240 -4.31 0.85 -2.54
C GLY A 240 -4.85 2.20 -2.08
N TRP A 241 -4.06 3.28 -2.11
CA TRP A 241 -4.56 4.63 -1.84
C TRP A 241 -5.49 5.15 -2.95
N THR A 242 -5.24 4.76 -4.19
CA THR A 242 -6.17 5.08 -5.29
C THR A 242 -7.50 4.35 -5.11
N ARG A 243 -7.49 3.12 -4.60
CA ARG A 243 -8.71 2.32 -4.39
C ARG A 243 -9.45 2.73 -3.11
N SER A 244 -8.77 2.87 -1.96
CA SER A 244 -9.36 3.23 -0.66
C SER A 244 -9.49 4.71 -0.38
N GLY A 245 -8.61 5.54 -0.91
CA GLY A 245 -8.48 6.96 -0.56
C GLY A 245 -7.11 7.25 0.06
N ILE A 246 -6.83 8.52 0.30
CA ILE A 246 -5.52 8.96 0.79
C ILE A 246 -5.54 9.01 2.34
N PRO A 247 -4.57 8.38 3.02
CA PRO A 247 -4.49 8.33 4.49
C PRO A 247 -3.97 9.63 5.12
N TRP A 248 -4.70 10.74 4.96
CA TRP A 248 -4.28 12.04 5.48
C TRP A 248 -4.07 12.05 6.99
N THR A 249 -4.90 11.32 7.74
CA THR A 249 -4.90 11.32 9.20
C THR A 249 -3.96 10.28 9.82
N THR A 250 -3.75 9.15 9.14
CA THR A 250 -2.93 8.04 9.65
C THR A 250 -1.48 8.07 9.15
N ALA A 251 -1.20 8.74 8.02
CA ALA A 251 0.10 8.75 7.38
C ALA A 251 0.50 10.09 6.72
N PRO A 252 0.30 11.27 7.35
CA PRO A 252 0.48 12.54 6.66
C PRO A 252 1.90 12.76 6.11
N GLY A 253 2.94 12.28 6.79
CA GLY A 253 4.32 12.33 6.32
C GLY A 253 4.56 11.53 5.05
N LEU A 254 4.00 10.31 4.98
CA LEU A 254 4.12 9.44 3.81
C LEU A 254 3.30 9.98 2.63
N VAL A 255 2.13 10.59 2.90
CA VAL A 255 1.34 11.28 1.89
C VAL A 255 2.12 12.46 1.30
N LEU A 256 2.78 13.26 2.14
CA LEU A 256 3.65 14.34 1.65
C LEU A 256 4.83 13.80 0.84
N LEU A 257 5.44 12.69 1.26
CA LEU A 257 6.51 12.04 0.51
C LEU A 257 6.03 11.60 -0.88
N ALA A 258 4.87 10.96 -0.99
CA ALA A 258 4.28 10.56 -2.26
C ALA A 258 3.99 11.77 -3.16
N ALA A 259 3.43 12.84 -2.59
CA ALA A 259 3.20 14.10 -3.31
C ALA A 259 4.52 14.70 -3.81
N ALA A 260 5.56 14.78 -2.97
CA ALA A 260 6.88 15.28 -3.37
C ALA A 260 7.54 14.40 -4.45
N ALA A 261 7.38 13.08 -4.36
CA ALA A 261 7.89 12.12 -5.34
C ALA A 261 7.28 12.31 -6.74
N LEU A 262 6.03 12.76 -6.82
CA LEU A 262 5.33 13.02 -8.09
C LEU A 262 5.52 14.47 -8.57
N LEU A 263 5.28 15.45 -7.68
CA LEU A 263 5.22 16.86 -8.04
C LEU A 263 6.60 17.48 -8.31
N VAL A 264 7.64 17.10 -7.55
CA VAL A 264 8.98 17.70 -7.74
C VAL A 264 9.61 17.30 -9.07
N PRO A 265 9.62 16.02 -9.49
CA PRO A 265 10.08 15.65 -10.83
C PRO A 265 9.19 16.24 -11.93
N LEU A 266 7.88 16.37 -11.68
CA LEU A 266 6.93 16.97 -12.62
C LEU A 266 7.23 18.46 -12.87
N ALA A 267 7.58 19.22 -11.82
CA ALA A 267 7.82 20.66 -11.92
C ALA A 267 9.28 21.01 -12.31
N THR A 268 10.25 20.24 -11.82
CA THR A 268 11.68 20.61 -11.91
C THR A 268 12.50 19.69 -12.81
N GLY A 269 11.94 18.55 -13.20
CA GLY A 269 12.67 17.51 -13.92
C GLY A 269 13.76 16.83 -13.08
N LYS A 270 13.82 17.04 -11.76
CA LYS A 270 14.76 16.35 -10.86
C LYS A 270 14.09 15.17 -10.15
N PRO A 271 14.64 13.95 -10.24
CA PRO A 271 14.03 12.75 -9.68
C PRO A 271 14.26 12.66 -8.15
N LEU A 272 13.47 13.41 -7.39
CA LEU A 272 13.64 13.55 -5.94
C LEU A 272 13.63 12.19 -5.21
N TYR A 273 12.59 11.39 -5.39
CA TYR A 273 12.44 10.14 -4.64
C TYR A 273 13.50 9.10 -5.01
N CYS A 274 13.59 8.69 -6.28
CA CYS A 274 14.46 7.58 -6.68
C CYS A 274 15.96 7.84 -6.43
N HIS A 275 16.42 9.10 -6.55
CA HIS A 275 17.85 9.43 -6.40
C HIS A 275 18.21 9.96 -5.02
N HIS A 276 17.27 10.57 -4.30
CA HIS A 276 17.57 11.25 -3.05
C HIS A 276 16.81 10.72 -1.84
N ILE A 277 15.81 9.83 -1.97
CA ILE A 277 15.08 9.32 -0.81
C ILE A 277 15.05 7.79 -0.75
N CYS A 278 14.93 7.13 -1.90
CA CYS A 278 14.77 5.68 -1.98
C CYS A 278 15.99 4.95 -1.37
N PRO A 279 15.82 4.20 -0.26
CA PRO A 279 16.93 3.49 0.37
C PRO A 279 17.46 2.35 -0.51
N HIS A 280 16.61 1.75 -1.35
CA HIS A 280 17.04 0.70 -2.27
C HIS A 280 17.90 1.22 -3.43
N GLY A 281 17.63 2.42 -3.93
CA GLY A 281 18.51 3.09 -4.90
C GLY A 281 19.86 3.46 -4.27
N ALA A 282 19.85 3.97 -3.05
CA ALA A 282 21.05 4.27 -2.28
C ALA A 282 21.91 3.01 -2.01
N ALA A 283 21.27 1.89 -1.66
CA ALA A 283 21.94 0.61 -1.44
C ALA A 283 22.63 0.10 -2.71
N GLN A 284 21.96 0.13 -3.86
CA GLN A 284 22.56 -0.24 -5.14
C GLN A 284 23.74 0.68 -5.52
N GLU A 285 23.66 1.97 -5.21
CA GLU A 285 24.73 2.92 -5.51
C GLU A 285 25.97 2.68 -4.64
N LEU A 286 25.77 2.49 -3.33
CA LEU A 286 26.85 2.14 -2.41
C LEU A 286 27.48 0.79 -2.80
N LEU A 287 26.66 -0.22 -3.12
CA LEU A 287 27.14 -1.51 -3.58
C LEU A 287 28.01 -1.39 -4.84
N SER A 288 27.55 -0.61 -5.82
CA SER A 288 28.31 -0.34 -7.05
C SER A 288 29.61 0.40 -6.78
N HIS A 289 29.63 1.27 -5.75
CA HIS A 289 30.80 2.06 -5.39
C HIS A 289 31.91 1.24 -4.73
N TYR A 290 31.55 0.31 -3.83
CA TYR A 290 32.53 -0.54 -3.13
C TYR A 290 32.91 -1.80 -3.92
N ARG A 291 32.19 -2.10 -4.99
CA ARG A 291 32.42 -3.28 -5.81
C ARG A 291 33.70 -3.14 -6.67
N PRO A 292 34.57 -4.17 -6.73
CA PRO A 292 35.75 -4.17 -7.59
C PRO A 292 35.42 -4.06 -9.09
N ALA A 293 36.18 -3.25 -9.82
CA ALA A 293 35.97 -2.99 -11.24
C ALA A 293 35.97 -4.25 -12.13
N ARG A 294 36.70 -5.31 -11.74
CA ARG A 294 36.74 -6.59 -12.47
C ARG A 294 35.40 -7.34 -12.56
N PHE A 295 34.48 -7.10 -11.61
CA PHE A 295 33.13 -7.67 -11.68
C PHE A 295 32.19 -6.85 -12.57
N GLN A 296 32.75 -5.79 -13.17
CA GLN A 296 32.40 -5.01 -14.37
C GLN A 296 31.56 -5.58 -15.50
N ILE A 297 30.25 -5.87 -15.41
CA ILE A 297 29.50 -6.31 -16.61
C ILE A 297 28.88 -5.11 -17.33
N THR A 298 29.26 -4.92 -18.60
CA THR A 298 28.58 -4.04 -19.54
C THR A 298 27.66 -4.85 -20.43
N LEU A 299 26.37 -4.56 -20.39
CA LEU A 299 25.38 -5.26 -21.22
C LEU A 299 25.40 -4.73 -22.67
N SER A 300 25.15 -5.61 -23.62
CA SER A 300 25.01 -5.23 -25.03
C SER A 300 23.71 -4.45 -25.27
N ALA A 301 23.68 -3.59 -26.29
CA ALA A 301 22.53 -2.75 -26.61
C ALA A 301 21.22 -3.55 -26.86
N PRO A 302 21.22 -4.73 -27.50
CA PRO A 302 20.01 -5.56 -27.63
C PRO A 302 19.45 -6.01 -26.28
N VAL A 303 20.31 -6.44 -25.36
CA VAL A 303 19.91 -6.88 -24.01
C VAL A 303 19.32 -5.73 -23.22
N ILE A 304 19.97 -4.56 -23.25
CA ILE A 304 19.45 -3.35 -22.60
C ILE A 304 18.05 -3.00 -23.12
N ARG A 305 17.86 -2.99 -24.44
CA ARG A 305 16.56 -2.69 -25.05
C ARG A 305 15.48 -3.70 -24.64
N GLY A 306 15.84 -4.99 -24.53
CA GLY A 306 14.93 -6.02 -24.04
C GLY A 306 14.53 -5.80 -22.58
N LEU A 307 15.51 -5.57 -21.71
CA LEU A 307 15.28 -5.34 -20.28
C LEU A 307 14.52 -4.03 -20.00
N GLU A 308 14.63 -3.02 -20.86
CA GLU A 308 13.87 -1.78 -20.72
C GLU A 308 12.36 -1.95 -20.92
N TYR A 309 11.88 -3.08 -21.47
CA TYR A 309 10.45 -3.40 -21.52
C TYR A 309 9.90 -3.92 -20.18
N LEU A 310 10.74 -4.54 -19.34
CA LEU A 310 10.30 -5.18 -18.11
C LEU A 310 9.59 -4.22 -17.14
N PRO A 311 10.10 -3.01 -16.84
CA PRO A 311 9.38 -2.09 -15.95
C PRO A 311 8.00 -1.70 -16.47
N PHE A 312 7.86 -1.52 -17.79
CA PHE A 312 6.56 -1.19 -18.40
C PHE A 312 5.60 -2.39 -18.35
N ALA A 313 6.11 -3.60 -18.56
CA ALA A 313 5.33 -4.83 -18.40
C ALA A 313 4.85 -5.01 -16.95
N LEU A 314 5.69 -4.68 -15.97
CA LEU A 314 5.32 -4.72 -14.54
C LEU A 314 4.28 -3.65 -14.20
N VAL A 315 4.36 -2.44 -14.76
CA VAL A 315 3.32 -1.41 -14.61
C VAL A 315 2.01 -1.85 -15.26
N PHE A 316 2.07 -2.44 -16.45
CA PHE A 316 0.90 -3.01 -17.14
C PHE A 316 0.23 -4.11 -16.29
N PHE A 317 1.03 -5.01 -15.74
CA PHE A 317 0.56 -6.08 -14.88
C PHE A 317 -0.08 -5.53 -13.60
N THR A 318 0.58 -4.54 -12.96
CA THR A 318 0.06 -3.84 -11.78
C THR A 318 -1.30 -3.20 -12.07
N LEU A 319 -1.43 -2.52 -13.22
CA LEU A 319 -2.69 -1.89 -13.63
C LEU A 319 -3.80 -2.92 -13.84
N THR A 320 -3.48 -4.04 -14.49
CA THR A 320 -4.42 -5.14 -14.71
C THR A 320 -4.92 -5.71 -13.38
N VAL A 321 -4.00 -6.05 -12.47
CA VAL A 321 -4.36 -6.54 -11.11
C VAL A 321 -5.22 -5.52 -10.37
N ALA A 322 -4.87 -4.23 -10.44
CA ALA A 322 -5.58 -3.15 -9.76
C ALA A 322 -7.02 -2.94 -10.28
N LEU A 323 -7.24 -3.03 -11.61
CA LEU A 323 -8.55 -2.86 -12.21
C LEU A 323 -9.43 -4.11 -12.06
N LEU A 324 -8.82 -5.30 -12.15
CA LEU A 324 -9.55 -6.56 -12.05
C LEU A 324 -9.77 -7.01 -10.60
N ALA A 325 -9.17 -6.33 -9.62
CA ALA A 325 -9.17 -6.72 -8.21
C ALA A 325 -8.75 -8.19 -8.00
N LEU A 326 -7.73 -8.63 -8.75
CA LEU A 326 -7.21 -9.99 -8.63
C LEU A 326 -6.57 -10.18 -7.24
N PRO A 327 -6.66 -11.39 -6.66
CA PRO A 327 -6.07 -11.71 -5.36
C PRO A 327 -4.54 -11.91 -5.48
N PHE A 328 -3.84 -10.87 -5.93
CA PHE A 328 -2.38 -10.87 -6.10
C PHE A 328 -1.74 -9.77 -5.25
N ASP A 329 -0.75 -10.14 -4.42
CA ASP A 329 -0.02 -9.18 -3.60
C ASP A 329 1.01 -8.39 -4.42
N LEU A 330 0.62 -7.19 -4.84
CA LEU A 330 1.48 -6.25 -5.57
C LEU A 330 2.74 -5.85 -4.78
N ALA A 331 2.77 -5.99 -3.45
CA ALA A 331 3.98 -5.71 -2.66
C ALA A 331 5.14 -6.63 -3.04
N GLY A 332 4.85 -7.84 -3.53
CA GLY A 332 5.85 -8.83 -3.95
C GLY A 332 6.62 -8.46 -5.22
N LEU A 333 6.15 -7.48 -6.00
CA LEU A 333 6.83 -7.04 -7.25
C LEU A 333 8.04 -6.13 -6.98
N GLU A 334 8.14 -5.59 -5.76
CA GLU A 334 9.15 -4.60 -5.41
C GLU A 334 9.89 -5.00 -4.12
N PRO A 335 11.17 -4.64 -3.97
CA PRO A 335 12.00 -5.01 -2.83
C PRO A 335 11.70 -4.16 -1.59
N PHE A 336 10.67 -3.32 -1.65
CA PHE A 336 10.49 -2.26 -0.67
C PHE A 336 10.04 -2.79 0.69
N ALA A 337 9.14 -3.77 0.70
CA ALA A 337 8.73 -4.45 1.93
C ALA A 337 9.86 -5.30 2.55
N ALA A 338 10.92 -5.64 1.80
CA ALA A 338 12.08 -6.37 2.32
C ALA A 338 12.87 -5.59 3.38
N TYR A 339 12.78 -4.27 3.42
CA TYR A 339 13.44 -3.44 4.43
C TYR A 339 12.80 -3.57 5.81
N VAL A 340 11.54 -4.01 5.87
CA VAL A 340 10.88 -4.36 7.12
C VAL A 340 11.07 -5.86 7.37
N ILE A 341 12.29 -6.23 7.77
CA ILE A 341 12.79 -7.61 7.80
C ILE A 341 11.82 -8.57 8.50
N ARG A 342 11.18 -8.12 9.59
CA ARG A 342 10.27 -8.95 10.39
C ARG A 342 8.99 -9.34 9.65
N SER A 343 8.52 -8.48 8.75
CA SER A 343 7.26 -8.62 8.01
C SER A 343 7.48 -8.87 6.52
N ALA A 344 8.71 -9.13 6.10
CA ALA A 344 9.06 -9.24 4.69
C ALA A 344 8.57 -10.58 4.12
N GLY A 345 7.69 -10.51 3.11
CA GLY A 345 7.28 -11.69 2.36
C GLY A 345 8.41 -12.30 1.52
N VAL A 346 8.34 -13.61 1.25
CA VAL A 346 9.37 -14.33 0.48
C VAL A 346 9.58 -13.70 -0.91
N ALA A 347 8.50 -13.28 -1.58
CA ALA A 347 8.58 -12.65 -2.90
C ALA A 347 9.38 -11.33 -2.87
N THR A 348 9.11 -10.42 -1.94
CA THR A 348 9.84 -9.15 -1.82
C THR A 348 11.31 -9.37 -1.45
N LEU A 349 11.60 -10.36 -0.58
CA LEU A 349 12.98 -10.75 -0.24
C LEU A 349 13.74 -11.28 -1.45
N ALA A 350 13.09 -12.13 -2.25
CA ALA A 350 13.68 -12.67 -3.48
C ALA A 350 13.98 -11.55 -4.48
N VAL A 351 13.02 -10.63 -4.71
CA VAL A 351 13.23 -9.47 -5.59
C VAL A 351 14.37 -8.57 -5.08
N ALA A 352 14.44 -8.33 -3.76
CA ALA A 352 15.51 -7.55 -3.15
C ALA A 352 16.88 -8.21 -3.32
N ALA A 353 16.98 -9.51 -3.05
CA ALA A 353 18.22 -10.27 -3.17
C ALA A 353 18.70 -10.32 -4.63
N VAL A 354 17.82 -10.74 -5.55
CA VAL A 354 18.15 -10.79 -6.99
C VAL A 354 18.49 -9.40 -7.52
N GLY A 355 17.75 -8.37 -7.12
CA GLY A 355 18.00 -6.99 -7.50
C GLY A 355 19.36 -6.47 -7.04
N LEU A 356 19.74 -6.74 -5.79
CA LEU A 356 21.05 -6.36 -5.25
C LEU A 356 22.19 -7.17 -5.89
N ILE A 357 22.02 -8.48 -6.09
CA ILE A 357 23.00 -9.33 -6.78
C ILE A 357 23.21 -8.82 -8.21
N ALA A 358 22.14 -8.56 -8.96
CA ALA A 358 22.24 -7.98 -10.29
C ALA A 358 22.95 -6.62 -10.26
N SER A 359 22.68 -5.81 -9.23
CA SER A 359 23.27 -4.48 -9.08
C SER A 359 24.75 -4.50 -8.71
N PHE A 360 25.25 -5.60 -8.15
CA PHE A 360 26.68 -5.83 -7.97
C PHE A 360 27.41 -5.95 -9.31
N PHE A 361 26.80 -6.59 -10.32
CA PHE A 361 27.41 -6.80 -11.64
C PHE A 361 27.09 -5.69 -12.65
N VAL A 362 25.88 -5.11 -12.58
CA VAL A 362 25.43 -4.05 -13.47
C VAL A 362 24.94 -2.89 -12.60
N PRO A 363 25.64 -1.74 -12.54
CA PRO A 363 25.27 -0.66 -11.64
C PRO A 363 23.80 -0.25 -11.78
N GLN A 364 23.08 -0.18 -10.65
CA GLN A 364 21.65 0.17 -10.59
C GLN A 364 20.73 -0.76 -11.42
N ALA A 365 21.08 -2.04 -11.57
CA ALA A 365 20.33 -2.99 -12.39
C ALA A 365 18.84 -3.02 -12.06
N TYR A 366 18.48 -3.14 -10.78
CA TYR A 366 17.08 -3.21 -10.38
C TYR A 366 16.36 -1.87 -10.59
N CYS A 367 16.97 -0.76 -10.15
CA CYS A 367 16.36 0.56 -10.34
C CYS A 367 16.18 0.93 -11.81
N ARG A 368 17.02 0.41 -12.71
CA ARG A 368 16.94 0.65 -14.16
C ARG A 368 15.96 -0.28 -14.88
N PHE A 369 15.96 -1.57 -14.55
CA PHE A 369 15.28 -2.60 -15.35
C PHE A 369 14.16 -3.34 -14.61
N GLY A 370 14.09 -3.27 -13.27
CA GLY A 370 13.17 -4.07 -12.46
C GLY A 370 12.15 -3.27 -11.65
N CYS A 371 12.27 -1.94 -11.57
CA CYS A 371 11.45 -1.12 -10.66
C CYS A 371 10.23 -0.49 -11.38
N PRO A 372 9.00 -0.99 -11.18
CA PRO A 372 7.80 -0.40 -11.77
C PRO A 372 7.49 1.00 -11.18
N THR A 373 7.73 1.22 -9.89
CA THR A 373 7.60 2.58 -9.31
C THR A 373 8.58 3.57 -9.92
N GLY A 374 9.83 3.15 -10.17
CA GLY A 374 10.81 3.97 -10.88
C GLY A 374 10.35 4.33 -12.30
N ALA A 375 9.73 3.39 -13.02
CA ALA A 375 9.19 3.63 -14.35
C ALA A 375 8.04 4.66 -14.34
N LEU A 376 7.10 4.53 -13.39
CA LEU A 376 6.00 5.49 -13.21
C LEU A 376 6.52 6.90 -12.89
N LEU A 377 7.43 7.02 -11.91
CA LEU A 377 7.98 8.33 -11.51
C LEU A 377 8.83 8.96 -12.61
N ASN A 378 9.56 8.15 -13.39
CA ASN A 378 10.33 8.64 -14.53
C ASN A 378 9.46 8.99 -15.75
N PHE A 379 8.24 8.44 -15.84
CA PHE A 379 7.27 8.81 -16.86
C PHE A 379 6.75 10.24 -16.64
N VAL A 380 6.35 10.59 -15.41
CA VAL A 380 5.83 11.93 -15.08
C VAL A 380 6.90 13.02 -15.00
N ARG A 381 8.18 12.64 -14.97
CA ARG A 381 9.30 13.59 -14.86
C ARG A 381 9.35 14.54 -16.06
N ALA A 382 9.42 15.85 -15.77
CA ALA A 382 9.64 16.85 -16.81
C ALA A 382 10.99 16.63 -17.49
N ARG A 383 10.96 16.73 -18.81
CA ARG A 383 12.16 16.77 -19.66
C ARG A 383 12.20 18.17 -20.27
N GLY A 384 13.41 18.68 -20.51
CA GLY A 384 13.65 20.07 -20.89
C GLY A 384 12.92 20.51 -22.18
N PRO A 385 13.23 21.72 -22.71
CA PRO A 385 12.50 22.30 -23.83
C PRO A 385 12.56 21.48 -25.14
N THR A 386 13.50 20.55 -25.25
CA THR A 386 13.67 19.64 -26.39
C THR A 386 12.89 18.33 -26.26
N ASP A 387 12.03 18.18 -25.25
CA ASP A 387 11.23 16.97 -25.09
C ASP A 387 10.20 16.79 -26.21
N THR A 388 10.09 15.55 -26.68
CA THR A 388 9.21 15.16 -27.78
C THR A 388 8.40 13.94 -27.40
N PHE A 389 7.25 13.79 -28.03
CA PHE A 389 6.43 12.59 -27.88
C PHE A 389 7.25 11.35 -28.26
N SER A 390 7.23 10.34 -27.39
CA SER A 390 8.07 9.15 -27.48
C SER A 390 7.23 7.88 -27.47
N ARG A 391 7.86 6.73 -27.76
CA ARG A 391 7.20 5.41 -27.66
C ARG A 391 6.62 5.12 -26.27
N ARG A 392 7.17 5.75 -25.22
CA ARG A 392 6.65 5.62 -23.84
C ARG A 392 5.31 6.34 -23.68
N ASP A 393 5.16 7.48 -24.37
CA ASP A 393 3.93 8.26 -24.35
C ASP A 393 2.80 7.54 -25.08
N SER A 394 3.09 6.85 -26.19
CA SER A 394 2.13 5.98 -26.87
C SER A 394 1.79 4.72 -26.07
N ALA A 395 2.78 4.07 -25.45
CA ALA A 395 2.53 2.89 -24.61
C ALA A 395 1.63 3.24 -23.41
N ALA A 396 1.83 4.42 -22.81
CA ALA A 396 0.99 4.92 -21.74
C ALA A 396 -0.46 5.20 -22.20
N LEU A 397 -0.66 5.65 -23.44
CA LEU A 397 -2.00 5.77 -24.02
C LEU A 397 -2.66 4.40 -24.21
N THR A 398 -1.91 3.38 -24.62
CA THR A 398 -2.42 2.00 -24.71
C THR A 398 -2.86 1.49 -23.34
N LEU A 399 -2.12 1.82 -22.26
CA LEU A 399 -2.53 1.50 -20.88
C LEU A 399 -3.87 2.18 -20.51
N VAL A 400 -4.07 3.44 -20.89
CA VAL A 400 -5.35 4.14 -20.69
C VAL A 400 -6.46 3.47 -21.49
N ALA A 401 -6.24 3.16 -22.76
CA ALA A 401 -7.23 2.51 -23.61
C ALA A 401 -7.65 1.14 -23.03
N LEU A 402 -6.69 0.35 -22.56
CA LEU A 402 -6.98 -0.90 -21.84
C LEU A 402 -7.77 -0.64 -20.56
N ALA A 403 -7.35 0.35 -19.75
CA ALA A 403 -8.04 0.67 -18.50
C ALA A 403 -9.49 1.08 -18.76
N VAL A 404 -9.75 1.87 -19.80
CA VAL A 404 -11.09 2.26 -20.23
C VAL A 404 -11.88 1.04 -20.73
N ALA A 405 -11.27 0.15 -21.50
CA ALA A 405 -11.94 -1.07 -21.97
C ALA A 405 -12.33 -1.99 -20.79
N LEU A 406 -11.42 -2.22 -19.86
CA LEU A 406 -11.69 -3.01 -18.64
C LEU A 406 -12.76 -2.34 -17.76
N HIS A 407 -12.72 -1.02 -17.65
CA HIS A 407 -13.72 -0.24 -16.93
C HIS A 407 -15.11 -0.30 -17.59
N ALA A 408 -15.19 -0.20 -18.92
CA ALA A 408 -16.45 -0.26 -19.66
C ALA A 408 -17.12 -1.64 -19.54
N HIS A 409 -16.33 -2.71 -19.48
CA HIS A 409 -16.81 -4.09 -19.40
C HIS A 409 -16.71 -4.69 -17.99
N TYR A 410 -16.56 -3.86 -16.95
CA TYR A 410 -16.18 -4.32 -15.61
C TYR A 410 -17.14 -5.37 -15.01
N LEU A 411 -18.45 -5.29 -15.27
CA LEU A 411 -19.43 -6.28 -14.78
C LEU A 411 -19.21 -7.67 -15.37
N THR A 412 -19.03 -7.73 -16.69
CA THR A 412 -18.76 -8.99 -17.40
C THR A 412 -17.46 -9.59 -16.91
N VAL A 413 -16.44 -8.74 -16.72
CA VAL A 413 -15.14 -9.17 -16.24
C VAL A 413 -15.20 -9.63 -14.79
N LEU A 414 -15.91 -8.92 -13.90
CA LEU A 414 -16.07 -9.31 -12.49
C LEU A 414 -16.74 -10.68 -12.37
N ARG A 415 -17.84 -10.91 -13.11
CA ARG A 415 -18.50 -12.22 -13.14
C ARG A 415 -17.57 -13.31 -13.66
N TRP A 416 -16.79 -13.02 -14.71
CA TRP A 416 -15.85 -13.98 -15.25
C TRP A 416 -14.73 -14.33 -14.25
N VAL A 417 -14.19 -13.33 -13.56
CA VAL A 417 -13.16 -13.53 -12.51
C VAL A 417 -13.73 -14.30 -11.31
N GLN A 418 -14.98 -14.04 -10.91
CA GLN A 418 -15.63 -14.74 -9.79
C GLN A 418 -16.04 -16.18 -10.11
N VAL A 419 -16.30 -16.51 -11.39
CA VAL A 419 -16.72 -17.85 -11.82
C VAL A 419 -15.53 -18.70 -12.30
N GLY A 420 -14.45 -18.07 -12.75
CA GLY A 420 -13.28 -18.73 -13.35
C GLY A 420 -12.08 -18.94 -12.41
N LEU A 421 -12.13 -18.44 -11.17
CA LEU A 421 -11.19 -18.71 -10.07
C LEU A 421 -11.91 -19.52 -9.00
#